data_AF-A0A034WDE7-F1
#
_entry.id   AF-A0A034WDE7-F1
#
_cell.length_a   1.000
_cell.length_b   1.000
_cell.length_c   1.000
_cell.angle_alpha   90.00
_cell.angle_beta   90.00
_cell.angle_gamma   90.00
#
_symmetry.space_group_name_H-M   'P 1'
#
loop_
_entity.id
_entity.type
_entity.pdbx_description
1 polymer ?
#
loop_
_entity_poly.entity_id
_entity_poly.type
_entity_poly.pdbx_seq_one_letter_code
_entity_poly.pdbx_strand_id
1 'polypeptide(L)'
;MLIPIFAHISYIGTSAIRLLQGLVSGFGNPALYQLFSTWAHRTERSTLVAFAYGGYSVGTLIAFPLSALLCRYNWELVFYTVGIVALVFGISCHWLVYNTLEEHPRLSEAERAYLKSTNDEKSMSKSIPWTHILKSAPVYAFILTHTLHSYGLIVFALMLPRFLKEALGFTLSETGIYASTPFLGGIIAKIIIFPTCRYIEKKPNYKPTLYGKIFYVLCNIFTIKFLIVVMLLNANQRMLINLCILFVGIFSDMAFSGGYWPSLLHLTPSYAGLLSGIANAFSTIDGFISPIIISAIAVQGTKSEWNYVMFTLIIAYLLAAMVFGALGSSETRSWNNMRADEDA
;
A
#
# COMPACT_ATOMS: atom_id res chain seq x y z
N MET A 1 14.55 15.39 -10.66
CA MET A 1 15.60 16.23 -11.28
C MET A 1 15.09 17.59 -11.75
N LEU A 2 13.97 17.69 -12.48
CA LEU A 2 13.50 19.00 -12.98
C LEU A 2 12.78 19.86 -11.92
N ILE A 3 12.24 19.25 -10.87
CA ILE A 3 11.46 19.95 -9.83
C ILE A 3 12.21 21.14 -9.20
N PRO A 4 13.48 21.01 -8.76
CA PRO A 4 14.25 22.15 -8.26
C PRO A 4 14.32 23.36 -9.20
N ILE A 5 14.57 23.11 -10.49
CA ILE A 5 14.73 24.17 -11.49
C ILE A 5 13.42 24.96 -11.62
N PHE A 6 12.29 24.26 -11.76
CA PHE A 6 11.00 24.91 -11.91
C PHE A 6 10.48 25.55 -10.61
N ALA A 7 10.92 25.05 -9.45
CA ALA A 7 10.58 25.65 -8.16
C ALA A 7 11.11 27.08 -8.01
N HIS A 8 12.27 27.38 -8.59
CA HIS A 8 12.84 28.74 -8.61
C HIS A 8 12.19 29.66 -9.64
N ILE A 9 11.64 29.11 -10.72
CA ILE A 9 11.08 29.88 -11.84
C ILE A 9 9.60 30.21 -11.61
N SER A 10 8.78 29.20 -11.32
CA SER A 10 7.32 29.38 -11.20
C SER A 10 6.64 28.23 -10.46
N TYR A 11 5.72 28.60 -9.57
CA TYR A 11 4.78 27.68 -8.95
C TYR A 11 3.97 26.87 -9.97
N ILE A 12 3.53 27.50 -11.08
CA ILE A 12 2.75 26.83 -12.13
C ILE A 12 3.58 25.75 -12.81
N GLY A 13 4.85 26.05 -13.12
CA GLY A 13 5.78 25.09 -13.72
C GLY A 13 6.06 23.89 -12.80
N THR A 14 6.21 24.14 -11.50
CA THR A 14 6.39 23.08 -10.50
C THR A 14 5.17 22.18 -10.41
N SER A 15 3.98 22.77 -10.40
CA SER A 15 2.70 22.03 -10.39
C SER A 15 2.52 21.18 -11.66
N ALA A 16 2.86 21.73 -12.83
CA ALA A 16 2.79 20.99 -14.10
C ALA A 16 3.72 19.77 -14.12
N ILE A 17 4.95 19.90 -13.62
CA ILE A 17 5.89 18.77 -13.54
C ILE A 17 5.45 17.72 -12.53
N ARG A 18 4.86 18.12 -11.40
CA ARG A 18 4.28 17.17 -10.43
C ARG A 18 3.13 16.38 -11.04
N LEU A 19 2.29 17.02 -11.85
CA LEU A 19 1.22 16.35 -12.59
C LEU A 19 1.80 15.35 -13.60
N LEU A 20 2.80 15.74 -14.38
CA LEU A 20 3.50 14.84 -15.31
C LEU A 20 4.16 13.66 -14.59
N GLN A 21 4.80 13.90 -13.45
CA GLN A 21 5.38 12.84 -12.63
C GLN A 21 4.30 11.84 -12.19
N GLY A 22 3.14 12.33 -11.74
CA GLY A 22 2.00 11.47 -11.36
C GLY A 22 1.50 10.61 -12.52
N LEU A 23 1.31 11.22 -13.69
CA LEU A 23 0.88 10.51 -14.91
C LEU A 23 1.87 9.40 -15.31
N VAL A 24 3.18 9.70 -15.32
CA VAL A 24 4.20 8.72 -15.70
C VAL A 24 4.34 7.61 -14.66
N SER A 25 4.26 7.94 -13.36
CA SER A 25 4.40 6.96 -12.27
C SER A 25 3.27 5.91 -12.29
N GLY A 26 2.09 6.26 -12.80
CA GLY A 26 0.95 5.35 -12.92
C GLY A 26 1.21 4.14 -13.82
N PHE A 27 2.09 4.25 -14.82
CA PHE A 27 2.40 3.16 -15.75
C PHE A 27 3.29 2.07 -15.15
N GLY A 28 3.95 2.31 -14.01
CA GLY A 28 4.88 1.37 -13.40
C GLY A 28 4.22 0.06 -12.94
N ASN A 29 3.06 0.14 -12.28
CA ASN A 29 2.36 -1.04 -11.76
C ASN A 29 1.86 -1.98 -12.88
N PRO A 30 1.15 -1.50 -13.93
CA PRO A 30 0.77 -2.36 -15.05
C PRO A 30 1.95 -3.02 -15.76
N ALA A 31 3.05 -2.30 -15.95
CA ALA A 31 4.26 -2.84 -16.56
C ALA A 31 4.86 -3.98 -15.72
N LEU A 32 4.87 -3.84 -14.38
CA LEU A 32 5.30 -4.89 -13.46
C LEU A 32 4.43 -6.15 -13.58
N TYR A 33 3.11 -6.00 -13.63
CA TYR A 33 2.20 -7.14 -13.81
C TYR A 33 2.41 -7.83 -15.15
N GLN A 34 2.62 -7.08 -16.22
CA GLN A 34 2.91 -7.64 -17.55
C GLN A 34 4.28 -8.34 -17.59
N LEU A 35 5.27 -7.82 -16.88
CA LEU A 35 6.57 -8.47 -16.77
C LEU A 35 6.41 -9.85 -16.12
N PHE A 36 5.76 -9.94 -14.96
CA PHE A 36 5.52 -11.22 -14.29
C PHE A 36 4.48 -12.11 -14.99
N SER A 37 3.66 -11.55 -15.89
CA SER A 37 2.79 -12.38 -16.72
C SER A 37 3.59 -13.23 -17.72
N THR A 38 4.77 -12.74 -18.12
CA THR A 38 5.67 -13.40 -19.06
C THR A 38 6.78 -14.18 -18.35
N TRP A 39 7.34 -13.60 -17.28
CA TRP A 39 8.56 -14.07 -16.62
C TRP A 39 8.33 -14.86 -15.32
N ALA A 40 7.09 -15.07 -14.91
CA ALA A 40 6.78 -15.88 -13.73
C ALA A 40 5.81 -17.01 -14.06
N HIS A 41 6.18 -18.21 -13.60
CA HIS A 41 5.27 -19.35 -13.58
C HIS A 41 4.05 -19.06 -12.70
N ARG A 42 2.88 -19.59 -13.08
CA ARG A 42 1.59 -19.26 -12.43
C ARG A 42 1.59 -19.52 -10.91
N THR A 43 2.27 -20.57 -10.47
CA THR A 43 2.38 -20.94 -9.04
C THR A 43 3.23 -19.96 -8.23
N GLU A 44 4.17 -19.27 -8.88
CA GLU A 44 5.16 -18.39 -8.22
C GLU A 44 4.85 -16.90 -8.42
N ARG A 45 4.03 -16.56 -9.43
CA ARG A 45 3.69 -15.19 -9.81
C ARG A 45 3.21 -14.33 -8.65
N SER A 46 2.29 -14.83 -7.83
CA SER A 46 1.77 -14.10 -6.67
C SER A 46 2.86 -13.79 -5.64
N THR A 47 3.81 -14.71 -5.45
CA THR A 47 4.94 -14.54 -4.54
C THR A 47 5.92 -13.49 -5.07
N LEU A 48 6.23 -13.51 -6.37
CA LEU A 48 7.13 -12.54 -7.00
C LEU A 48 6.53 -11.12 -7.01
N VAL A 49 5.23 -11.00 -7.29
CA VAL A 49 4.51 -9.73 -7.18
C VAL A 49 4.56 -9.20 -5.74
N ALA A 50 4.27 -10.06 -4.75
CA ALA A 50 4.35 -9.67 -3.34
C ALA A 50 5.77 -9.24 -2.93
N PHE A 51 6.81 -9.91 -3.43
CA PHE A 51 8.20 -9.53 -3.22
C PHE A 51 8.50 -8.14 -3.81
N ALA A 52 8.08 -7.87 -5.05
CA ALA A 52 8.25 -6.57 -5.69
C ALA A 52 7.56 -5.44 -4.91
N TYR A 53 6.32 -5.66 -4.44
CA TYR A 53 5.62 -4.68 -3.59
C TYR A 53 6.29 -4.47 -2.23
N GLY A 54 6.99 -5.48 -1.69
CA GLY A 54 7.82 -5.33 -0.50
C GLY A 54 8.91 -4.25 -0.64
N GLY A 55 9.38 -4.01 -1.87
CA GLY A 55 10.30 -2.93 -2.21
C GLY A 55 9.79 -1.53 -1.86
N TYR A 56 8.47 -1.31 -1.83
CA TYR A 56 7.89 -0.02 -1.45
C TYR A 56 8.21 0.34 0.00
N SER A 57 8.04 -0.61 0.93
CA SER A 57 8.32 -0.40 2.36
C SER A 57 9.81 -0.18 2.60
N VAL A 58 10.67 -0.99 1.95
CA VAL A 58 12.14 -0.88 2.08
C VAL A 58 12.64 0.44 1.48
N GLY A 59 12.16 0.79 0.28
CA GLY A 59 12.51 2.03 -0.38
C GLY A 59 12.15 3.25 0.48
N THR A 60 10.96 3.23 1.07
CA THR A 60 10.50 4.32 1.94
C THR A 60 11.29 4.40 3.26
N LEU A 61 11.62 3.25 3.85
CA LEU A 61 12.46 3.15 5.04
C LEU A 61 13.84 3.79 4.83
N ILE A 62 14.42 3.65 3.63
CA ILE A 62 15.72 4.24 3.27
C ILE A 62 15.57 5.70 2.82
N ALA A 63 14.52 6.02 2.06
CA ALA A 63 14.34 7.32 1.44
C ALA A 63 14.14 8.45 2.45
N PHE A 64 13.39 8.24 3.54
CA PHE A 64 13.15 9.29 4.54
C PHE A 64 14.42 9.74 5.28
N PRO A 65 15.24 8.84 5.87
CA PRO A 65 16.49 9.23 6.51
C PRO A 65 17.49 9.81 5.51
N LEU A 66 17.59 9.24 4.30
CA LEU A 66 18.47 9.76 3.25
C LEU A 66 18.06 11.18 2.85
N SER A 67 16.76 11.44 2.69
CA SER A 67 16.25 12.78 2.36
C SER A 67 16.57 13.78 3.46
N ALA A 68 16.40 13.40 4.73
CA ALA A 68 16.74 14.26 5.86
C ALA A 68 18.24 14.57 5.94
N LEU A 69 19.11 13.61 5.62
CA LEU A 69 20.56 13.81 5.55
C LEU A 69 20.93 14.79 4.42
N LEU A 70 20.41 14.59 3.21
CA LEU A 70 20.69 15.44 2.05
C LEU A 70 20.15 16.86 2.23
N CYS A 71 18.97 17.01 2.82
CA CYS A 71 18.37 18.32 3.12
C CYS A 71 19.19 19.16 4.13
N ARG A 72 20.12 18.58 4.90
CA ARG A 72 21.06 19.36 5.73
C ARG A 72 22.00 20.21 4.89
N TYR A 73 22.32 19.77 3.68
CA TYR A 73 23.21 20.48 2.77
C TYR A 73 22.41 21.34 1.80
N ASN A 74 21.51 20.72 1.03
CA ASN A 74 20.61 21.40 0.12
C ASN A 74 19.41 20.49 -0.20
N TRP A 75 18.19 21.03 -0.08
CA TRP A 75 16.95 20.30 -0.34
C TRP A 75 16.86 19.80 -1.79
N GLU A 76 17.51 20.49 -2.74
CA GLU A 76 17.50 20.11 -4.15
C GLU A 76 18.23 18.78 -4.39
N LEU A 77 19.24 18.46 -3.58
CA LEU A 77 20.03 17.22 -3.69
C LEU A 77 19.15 15.98 -3.56
N VAL A 78 18.05 16.05 -2.81
CA VAL A 78 17.09 14.94 -2.71
C VAL A 78 16.55 14.58 -4.10
N PHE A 79 16.18 15.58 -4.89
CA PHE A 79 15.58 15.40 -6.21
C PHE A 79 16.59 14.99 -7.29
N TYR A 80 17.87 15.37 -7.12
CA TYR A 80 18.95 14.94 -8.00
C TYR A 80 19.38 13.51 -7.69
N THR A 81 19.65 13.18 -6.42
CA THR A 81 20.09 11.84 -6.02
C THR A 81 19.05 10.77 -6.35
N VAL A 82 17.79 10.95 -5.92
CA VAL A 82 16.71 9.98 -6.22
C VAL A 82 16.47 9.90 -7.73
N GLY A 83 16.58 11.03 -8.44
CA GLY A 83 16.44 11.07 -9.89
C GLY A 83 17.54 10.30 -10.63
N ILE A 84 18.81 10.45 -10.21
CA ILE A 84 19.94 9.73 -10.80
C ILE A 84 19.80 8.23 -10.55
N VAL A 85 19.45 7.81 -9.33
CA VAL A 85 19.22 6.39 -9.02
C VAL A 85 18.10 5.81 -9.90
N ALA A 86 16.99 6.54 -10.06
CA ALA A 86 15.89 6.10 -10.92
C ALA A 86 16.28 6.04 -12.40
N LEU A 87 17.10 6.98 -12.89
CA LEU A 87 17.61 6.97 -14.27
C LEU A 87 18.57 5.81 -14.50
N VAL A 88 19.52 5.58 -13.60
CA VAL A 88 20.45 4.45 -13.69
C VAL A 88 19.68 3.13 -13.68
N PHE A 89 18.67 3.01 -12.81
CA PHE A 89 17.80 1.84 -12.79
C PHE A 89 17.04 1.66 -14.10
N GLY A 90 16.40 2.72 -14.62
CA GLY A 90 15.67 2.67 -15.89
C GLY A 90 16.55 2.33 -17.09
N ILE A 91 17.75 2.90 -17.17
CA ILE A 91 18.75 2.54 -18.18
C ILE A 91 19.14 1.08 -18.01
N SER A 92 19.44 0.64 -16.80
CA SER A 92 19.80 -0.77 -16.53
C SER A 92 18.68 -1.72 -16.96
N CYS A 93 17.42 -1.38 -16.71
CA CYS A 93 16.27 -2.17 -17.16
C CYS A 93 16.22 -2.30 -18.69
N HIS A 94 16.56 -1.26 -19.45
CA HIS A 94 16.60 -1.34 -20.91
C HIS A 94 17.59 -2.40 -21.43
N TRP A 95 18.70 -2.62 -20.71
CA TRP A 95 19.72 -3.61 -21.09
C TRP A 95 19.49 -5.00 -20.49
N LEU A 96 18.81 -5.08 -19.34
CA LEU A 96 18.67 -6.32 -18.56
C LEU A 96 17.30 -6.99 -18.70
N VAL A 97 16.25 -6.25 -19.05
CA VAL A 97 14.87 -6.74 -19.08
C VAL A 97 14.41 -6.91 -20.52
N TYR A 98 13.98 -8.12 -20.86
CA TYR A 98 13.49 -8.48 -22.19
C TYR A 98 11.97 -8.66 -22.17
N ASN A 99 11.29 -8.28 -23.26
CA ASN A 99 9.83 -8.32 -23.32
C ASN A 99 9.29 -9.74 -23.53
N THR A 100 10.06 -10.60 -24.19
CA THR A 100 9.66 -11.99 -24.48
C THR A 100 10.74 -12.98 -24.06
N LEU A 101 10.31 -14.22 -23.81
CA LEU A 101 11.22 -15.34 -23.49
C LEU A 101 12.12 -15.72 -24.67
N GLU A 102 11.75 -15.32 -25.88
CA GLU A 102 12.44 -15.69 -27.13
C GLU A 102 13.62 -14.77 -27.42
N GLU A 103 13.48 -13.49 -27.08
CA GLU A 103 14.52 -12.47 -27.24
C GLU A 103 15.64 -12.59 -26.20
N HIS A 104 15.42 -13.29 -25.08
CA HIS A 104 16.39 -13.34 -23.99
C HIS A 104 17.56 -14.28 -24.30
N PRO A 105 18.81 -13.76 -24.43
CA PRO A 105 19.94 -14.53 -24.94
C PRO A 105 20.52 -15.54 -23.94
N ARG A 106 20.22 -15.39 -22.64
CA ARG A 106 20.78 -16.23 -21.55
C ARG A 106 19.77 -17.21 -20.95
N LEU A 107 18.60 -17.38 -21.58
CA LEU A 107 17.54 -18.23 -21.03
C LEU A 107 17.83 -19.70 -21.35
N SER A 108 17.82 -20.57 -20.33
CA SER A 108 18.01 -22.01 -20.54
C SER A 108 16.77 -22.63 -21.20
N GLU A 109 16.97 -23.69 -21.99
CA GLU A 109 15.85 -24.40 -22.63
C GLU A 109 14.89 -25.03 -21.61
N ALA A 110 15.43 -25.55 -20.50
CA ALA A 110 14.63 -26.11 -19.40
C ALA A 110 13.72 -25.06 -18.75
N GLU A 111 14.25 -23.85 -18.48
CA GLU A 111 13.46 -22.75 -17.92
C GLU A 111 12.44 -22.21 -18.92
N ARG A 112 12.81 -22.14 -20.21
CA ARG A 112 11.87 -21.76 -21.27
C ARG A 112 10.69 -22.74 -21.36
N ALA A 113 10.96 -24.05 -21.28
CA ALA A 113 9.91 -25.07 -21.26
C ALA A 113 9.01 -24.94 -20.02
N TYR A 114 9.61 -24.72 -18.84
CA TYR A 114 8.88 -24.48 -17.60
C TYR A 114 7.96 -23.25 -17.66
N LEU A 115 8.43 -22.14 -18.22
CA LEU A 115 7.61 -20.93 -18.35
C LEU A 115 6.52 -21.10 -19.43
N LYS A 116 6.80 -21.79 -20.54
CA LYS A 116 5.82 -22.04 -21.61
C LYS A 116 4.70 -22.99 -21.19
N SER A 117 4.95 -23.96 -20.31
CA SER A 117 3.90 -24.87 -19.81
C SER A 117 2.76 -24.15 -19.08
N THR A 118 2.95 -22.88 -18.71
CA THR A 118 1.91 -22.05 -18.08
C THR A 118 0.87 -21.49 -19.07
N ASN A 119 1.24 -21.25 -20.33
CA ASN A 119 0.37 -20.56 -21.30
C ASN A 119 -0.69 -21.48 -21.95
N ASP A 120 -0.46 -22.80 -21.95
CA ASP A 120 -1.33 -23.77 -22.63
C ASP A 120 -2.54 -24.23 -21.78
N GLU A 121 -2.51 -24.01 -20.45
CA GLU A 121 -3.65 -24.28 -19.58
C GLU A 121 -4.65 -23.12 -19.56
N LYS A 122 -5.42 -23.04 -20.66
CA LYS A 122 -6.76 -22.43 -20.82
C LYS A 122 -7.06 -21.16 -20.01
N SER A 123 -7.15 -20.06 -20.76
CA SER A 123 -8.07 -18.92 -20.57
C SER A 123 -9.26 -19.23 -19.64
N MET A 124 -9.20 -18.78 -18.39
CA MET A 124 -10.34 -18.83 -17.47
C MET A 124 -11.27 -17.64 -17.73
N SER A 125 -12.46 -18.00 -18.20
CA SER A 125 -13.77 -17.31 -18.29
C SER A 125 -14.02 -16.22 -19.33
N LYS A 126 -14.87 -16.60 -20.30
CA LYS A 126 -15.77 -15.74 -21.06
C LYS A 126 -16.73 -15.03 -20.09
N SER A 127 -16.93 -13.72 -20.29
CA SER A 127 -17.80 -12.78 -19.56
C SER A 127 -17.56 -12.61 -18.05
N ILE A 128 -17.53 -11.35 -17.60
CA ILE A 128 -17.44 -10.99 -16.17
C ILE A 128 -18.86 -10.83 -15.63
N PRO A 129 -19.25 -11.50 -14.53
CA PRO A 129 -20.60 -11.44 -13.97
C PRO A 129 -20.81 -10.13 -13.18
N TRP A 130 -20.87 -9.00 -13.88
CA TRP A 130 -20.94 -7.66 -13.30
C TRP A 130 -22.14 -7.47 -12.35
N THR A 131 -23.30 -8.00 -12.72
CA THR A 131 -24.53 -7.93 -11.91
C THR A 131 -24.36 -8.58 -10.54
N HIS A 132 -23.71 -9.74 -10.49
CA HIS A 132 -23.46 -10.45 -9.24
C HIS A 132 -22.39 -9.79 -8.39
N ILE A 133 -21.33 -9.27 -9.02
CA ILE A 133 -20.28 -8.49 -8.34
C ILE A 133 -20.88 -7.24 -7.69
N LEU A 134 -21.66 -6.46 -8.47
CA LEU A 134 -22.26 -5.20 -8.02
C LEU A 134 -23.43 -5.38 -7.05
N LYS A 135 -23.94 -6.59 -6.81
CA LYS A 135 -24.96 -6.87 -5.78
C LYS A 135 -24.38 -7.51 -4.52
N SER A 136 -23.08 -7.82 -4.49
CA SER A 136 -22.46 -8.55 -3.39
C SER A 136 -22.04 -7.63 -2.24
N ALA A 137 -22.74 -7.71 -1.10
CA ALA A 137 -22.40 -6.90 0.08
C ALA A 137 -20.94 -7.06 0.57
N PRO A 138 -20.34 -8.27 0.58
CA PRO A 138 -18.92 -8.43 0.96
C PRO A 138 -17.92 -7.79 0.00
N VAL A 139 -18.28 -7.63 -1.29
CA VAL A 139 -17.46 -6.90 -2.26
C VAL A 139 -17.41 -5.42 -1.90
N TYR A 140 -18.57 -4.82 -1.60
CA TYR A 140 -18.62 -3.43 -1.12
C TYR A 140 -17.91 -3.27 0.22
N ALA A 141 -18.09 -4.22 1.14
CA ALA A 141 -17.39 -4.21 2.43
C ALA A 141 -15.88 -4.19 2.22
N PHE A 142 -15.35 -5.04 1.33
CA PHE A 142 -13.93 -5.06 1.01
C PHE A 142 -13.44 -3.74 0.40
N ILE A 143 -14.12 -3.21 -0.63
CA ILE A 143 -13.73 -1.96 -1.29
C ILE A 143 -13.75 -0.80 -0.29
N LEU A 144 -14.84 -0.65 0.47
CA LEU A 144 -14.99 0.45 1.42
C LEU A 144 -14.00 0.35 2.58
N THR A 145 -13.77 -0.86 3.11
CA THR A 145 -12.73 -1.09 4.11
C THR A 145 -11.35 -0.73 3.57
N HIS A 146 -11.04 -1.11 2.32
CA HIS A 146 -9.76 -0.78 1.71
C HIS A 146 -9.57 0.73 1.53
N THR A 147 -10.57 1.44 1.02
CA THR A 147 -10.53 2.90 0.89
C THR A 147 -10.31 3.58 2.24
N LEU A 148 -11.15 3.27 3.24
CA LEU A 148 -11.04 3.89 4.57
C LEU A 148 -9.71 3.56 5.27
N HIS A 149 -9.22 2.33 5.16
CA HIS A 149 -7.94 1.94 5.73
C HIS A 149 -6.77 2.64 5.00
N SER A 150 -6.84 2.73 3.69
CA SER A 150 -5.80 3.36 2.87
C SER A 150 -5.73 4.87 3.07
N TYR A 151 -6.86 5.55 3.26
CA TYR A 151 -6.90 6.94 3.74
C TYR A 151 -6.05 7.10 5.01
N GLY A 152 -6.26 6.21 5.99
CA GLY A 152 -5.50 6.19 7.24
C GLY A 152 -3.99 6.07 7.03
N LEU A 153 -3.58 5.15 6.16
CA LEU A 153 -2.16 4.90 5.85
C LEU A 153 -1.54 6.06 5.05
N ILE A 154 -2.23 6.57 4.03
CA ILE A 154 -1.76 7.64 3.15
C ILE A 154 -1.59 8.94 3.93
N VAL A 155 -2.62 9.37 4.68
CA VAL A 155 -2.55 10.59 5.50
C VAL A 155 -1.42 10.49 6.50
N PHE A 156 -1.34 9.35 7.22
CA PHE A 156 -0.31 9.14 8.22
C PHE A 156 1.08 9.20 7.57
N ALA A 157 1.32 8.49 6.46
CA ALA A 157 2.59 8.50 5.75
C ALA A 157 2.99 9.88 5.22
N LEU A 158 2.07 10.59 4.57
CA LEU A 158 2.37 11.87 3.91
C LEU A 158 2.60 13.00 4.90
N MET A 159 1.87 13.00 6.02
CA MET A 159 1.82 14.14 6.91
C MET A 159 2.53 13.92 8.24
N LEU A 160 2.94 12.70 8.57
CA LEU A 160 3.75 12.41 9.75
C LEU A 160 5.02 13.28 9.84
N PRO A 161 5.80 13.51 8.76
CA PRO A 161 6.95 14.42 8.84
C PRO A 161 6.57 15.84 9.27
N ARG A 162 5.45 16.32 8.74
CA ARG A 162 4.94 17.68 9.00
C ARG A 162 4.41 17.79 10.42
N PHE A 163 3.66 16.80 10.90
CA PHE A 163 3.21 16.68 12.28
C PHE A 163 4.38 16.69 13.28
N LEU A 164 5.40 15.86 13.07
CA LEU A 164 6.57 15.79 13.94
C LEU A 164 7.29 17.15 14.02
N LYS A 165 7.41 17.84 12.89
CA LYS A 165 8.08 19.14 12.82
C LYS A 165 7.24 20.28 13.43
N GLU A 166 6.00 20.45 12.98
CA GLU A 166 5.14 21.58 13.34
C GLU A 166 4.53 21.43 14.75
N ALA A 167 3.92 20.28 15.06
CA ALA A 167 3.22 20.08 16.33
C ALA A 167 4.16 19.72 17.49
N LEU A 168 5.29 19.07 17.20
CA LEU A 168 6.17 18.48 18.21
C LEU A 168 7.60 19.04 18.19
N GLY A 169 7.93 19.94 17.25
CA GLY A 169 9.21 20.64 17.23
C GLY A 169 10.42 19.74 16.99
N PHE A 170 10.24 18.63 16.27
CA PHE A 170 11.35 17.73 15.91
C PHE A 170 12.29 18.41 14.93
N THR A 171 13.59 18.13 15.07
CA THR A 171 14.58 18.57 14.09
C THR A 171 14.41 17.78 12.79
N LEU A 172 14.83 18.36 11.66
CA LEU A 172 14.75 17.73 10.34
C LEU A 172 15.33 16.30 10.32
N SER A 173 16.40 16.07 11.07
CA SER A 173 17.08 14.77 11.13
C SER A 173 16.28 13.73 11.91
N GLU A 174 15.73 14.13 13.05
CA GLU A 174 14.87 13.25 13.84
C GLU A 174 13.57 12.96 13.09
N THR A 175 12.99 13.97 12.42
CA THR A 175 11.81 13.80 11.57
C THR A 175 12.05 12.75 10.48
N GLY A 176 13.20 12.77 9.80
CA GLY A 176 13.52 11.76 8.77
C GLY A 176 13.59 10.34 9.32
N ILE A 177 14.24 10.15 10.48
CA ILE A 177 14.31 8.84 11.12
C ILE A 177 12.92 8.40 11.59
N TYR A 178 12.18 9.27 12.27
CA TYR A 178 10.91 8.91 12.92
C TYR A 178 9.77 8.75 11.91
N ALA A 179 9.80 9.48 10.81
CA ALA A 179 8.86 9.29 9.70
C ALA A 179 9.07 7.97 8.96
N SER A 180 10.25 7.36 9.05
CA SER A 180 10.55 6.04 8.47
C SER A 180 10.09 4.88 9.36
N THR A 181 9.95 5.13 10.67
CA THR A 181 9.55 4.14 11.69
C THR A 181 8.26 3.36 11.39
N PRO A 182 7.16 3.93 10.90
CA PRO A 182 5.95 3.13 10.66
C PRO A 182 6.14 2.12 9.50
N PHE A 183 7.01 2.41 8.54
CA PHE A 183 7.35 1.48 7.46
C PHE A 183 8.20 0.32 7.98
N LEU A 184 9.12 0.59 8.91
CA LEU A 184 9.80 -0.47 9.67
C LEU A 184 8.78 -1.34 10.42
N GLY A 185 7.80 -0.71 11.07
CA GLY A 185 6.70 -1.40 11.72
C GLY A 185 5.93 -2.32 10.76
N GLY A 186 5.63 -1.84 9.55
CA GLY A 186 4.99 -2.65 8.52
C GLY A 186 5.84 -3.84 8.04
N ILE A 187 7.17 -3.71 7.97
CA ILE A 187 8.06 -4.82 7.65
C ILE A 187 8.04 -5.87 8.77
N ILE A 188 8.13 -5.43 10.03
CA ILE A 188 8.06 -6.31 11.21
C ILE A 188 6.71 -7.03 11.24
N ALA A 189 5.62 -6.33 10.96
CA ALA A 189 4.28 -6.90 10.85
C ALA A 189 4.23 -8.06 9.85
N LYS A 190 4.74 -7.86 8.62
CA LYS A 190 4.78 -8.90 7.58
C LYS A 190 5.58 -10.14 8.01
N ILE A 191 6.74 -9.93 8.64
CA ILE A 191 7.60 -11.03 9.14
C ILE A 191 6.85 -11.87 10.18
N ILE A 192 6.06 -11.24 11.06
CA ILE A 192 5.30 -11.94 12.09
C ILE A 192 4.05 -12.60 11.51
N ILE A 193 3.29 -11.89 10.66
CA ILE A 193 1.95 -12.31 10.27
C ILE A 193 1.95 -13.44 9.25
N PHE A 194 2.86 -13.45 8.28
CA PHE A 194 2.90 -14.51 7.26
C PHE A 194 3.10 -15.93 7.82
N PRO A 195 4.10 -16.21 8.69
CA PRO A 195 4.21 -17.53 9.30
C PRO A 195 3.04 -17.83 10.25
N THR A 196 2.54 -16.81 10.95
CA THR A 196 1.42 -16.97 11.89
C THR A 196 0.13 -17.36 11.17
N CYS A 197 -0.24 -16.68 10.08
CA CYS A 197 -1.40 -17.03 9.25
C CYS A 197 -1.27 -18.44 8.68
N ARG A 198 -0.10 -18.79 8.11
CA ARG A 198 0.15 -20.16 7.60
C ARG A 198 -0.01 -21.25 8.66
N TYR A 199 0.37 -20.97 9.90
CA TYR A 199 0.18 -21.91 11.00
C TYR A 199 -1.30 -22.02 11.41
N ILE A 200 -2.01 -20.90 11.48
CA ILE A 200 -3.43 -20.86 11.87
C ILE A 200 -4.32 -21.51 10.81
N GLU A 201 -4.03 -21.27 9.52
CA GLU A 201 -4.76 -21.82 8.37
C GLU A 201 -4.72 -23.36 8.32
N LYS A 202 -3.66 -23.98 8.86
CA LYS A 202 -3.53 -25.44 8.93
C LYS A 202 -4.38 -26.10 10.03
N LYS A 203 -5.03 -25.33 10.90
CA LYS A 203 -5.82 -25.89 12.00
C LYS A 203 -7.16 -26.44 11.48
N PRO A 204 -7.63 -27.58 12.00
CA PRO A 204 -8.84 -28.25 11.50
C PRO A 204 -10.13 -27.42 11.66
N ASN A 205 -10.17 -26.50 12.62
CA ASN A 205 -11.33 -25.64 12.90
C ASN A 205 -11.16 -24.19 12.37
N TYR A 206 -10.27 -23.98 11.40
CA TYR A 206 -10.02 -22.67 10.83
C TYR A 206 -11.26 -22.16 10.06
N LYS A 207 -11.78 -21.01 10.49
CA LYS A 207 -12.88 -20.29 9.83
C LYS A 207 -12.34 -18.97 9.29
N PRO A 208 -12.03 -18.87 7.97
CA PRO A 208 -11.36 -17.70 7.39
C PRO A 208 -12.09 -16.39 7.68
N THR A 209 -13.42 -16.37 7.52
CA THR A 209 -14.25 -15.18 7.78
C THR A 209 -14.17 -14.71 9.23
N LEU A 210 -14.32 -15.63 10.19
CA LEU A 210 -14.32 -15.28 11.61
C LEU A 210 -12.93 -14.80 12.05
N TYR A 211 -11.88 -15.50 11.61
CA TYR A 211 -10.50 -15.12 11.86
C TYR A 211 -10.20 -13.72 11.31
N GLY A 212 -10.46 -13.48 10.02
CA GLY A 212 -10.18 -12.21 9.37
C GLY A 212 -10.90 -11.05 10.04
N LYS A 213 -12.18 -11.21 10.40
CA LYS A 213 -12.96 -10.20 11.11
C LYS A 213 -12.38 -9.86 12.49
N ILE A 214 -12.21 -10.87 13.34
CA ILE A 214 -11.71 -10.66 14.71
C ILE A 214 -10.31 -10.06 14.66
N PHE A 215 -9.43 -10.62 13.83
CA PHE A 215 -8.05 -10.18 13.73
C PHE A 215 -7.95 -8.73 13.23
N TYR A 216 -8.73 -8.38 12.19
CA TYR A 216 -8.78 -7.01 11.66
C TYR A 216 -9.28 -6.01 12.71
N VAL A 217 -10.37 -6.32 13.41
CA VAL A 217 -10.94 -5.44 14.45
C VAL A 217 -9.96 -5.25 15.60
N LEU A 218 -9.34 -6.32 16.10
CA LEU A 218 -8.35 -6.24 17.18
C LEU A 218 -7.16 -5.36 16.78
N CYS A 219 -6.58 -5.56 15.60
CA CYS A 219 -5.45 -4.77 15.13
C CYS A 219 -5.82 -3.28 14.96
N ASN A 220 -7.03 -2.97 14.48
CA ASN A 220 -7.49 -1.58 14.40
C ASN A 220 -7.69 -0.94 15.78
N ILE A 221 -8.19 -1.69 16.78
CA ILE A 221 -8.30 -1.20 18.16
C ILE A 221 -6.92 -0.79 18.70
N PHE A 222 -5.90 -1.63 18.50
CA PHE A 222 -4.53 -1.28 18.90
C PHE A 222 -4.00 -0.08 18.13
N THR A 223 -4.20 -0.03 16.81
CA THR A 223 -3.80 1.11 15.97
C THR A 223 -4.40 2.43 16.49
N ILE A 224 -5.71 2.44 16.75
CA ILE A 224 -6.43 3.60 17.31
C ILE A 224 -5.89 3.97 18.69
N LYS A 225 -5.67 2.97 19.57
CA LYS A 225 -5.13 3.22 20.91
C LYS A 225 -3.77 3.92 20.85
N PHE A 226 -2.87 3.48 19.98
CA PHE A 226 -1.56 4.14 19.84
C PHE A 226 -1.65 5.52 19.21
N LEU A 227 -2.57 5.75 18.25
CA LEU A 227 -2.84 7.09 17.72
C LEU A 227 -3.34 8.05 18.81
N ILE A 228 -4.28 7.62 19.66
CA ILE A 228 -4.76 8.41 20.79
C ILE A 228 -3.61 8.74 21.75
N VAL A 229 -2.75 7.77 22.07
CA VAL A 229 -1.58 8.02 22.91
C VAL A 229 -0.69 9.10 22.28
N VAL A 230 -0.37 9.02 20.98
CA VAL A 230 0.42 10.06 20.27
C VAL A 230 -0.17 11.46 20.42
N MET A 231 -1.50 11.61 20.35
CA MET A 231 -2.17 12.91 20.51
C MET A 231 -2.02 13.51 21.91
N LEU A 232 -1.90 12.67 22.93
CA LEU A 232 -1.75 13.07 24.33
C LEU A 232 -0.30 13.41 24.70
N LEU A 233 0.68 12.84 24.01
CA LEU A 233 2.10 13.03 24.31
C LEU A 233 2.62 14.42 23.90
N ASN A 234 3.63 14.90 24.61
CA ASN A 234 4.28 16.18 24.34
C ASN A 234 5.69 16.01 23.77
N ALA A 235 6.27 17.10 23.24
CA ALA A 235 7.58 17.12 22.60
C ALA A 235 8.74 16.57 23.47
N ASN A 236 8.59 16.57 24.80
CA ASN A 236 9.59 16.02 25.73
C ASN A 236 9.65 14.49 25.72
N GLN A 237 8.63 13.81 25.21
CA GLN A 237 8.50 12.34 25.25
C GLN A 237 8.86 11.70 23.90
N ARG A 238 9.95 12.17 23.28
CA ARG A 238 10.31 11.81 21.89
C ARG A 238 10.43 10.31 21.65
N MET A 239 11.06 9.57 22.56
CA MET A 239 11.22 8.12 22.44
C MET A 239 9.86 7.40 22.47
N LEU A 240 8.97 7.81 23.37
CA LEU A 240 7.65 7.20 23.51
C LEU A 240 6.78 7.48 22.26
N ILE A 241 6.85 8.70 21.71
CA ILE A 241 6.19 9.06 20.44
C ILE A 241 6.65 8.12 19.32
N ASN A 242 7.96 7.90 19.19
CA ASN A 242 8.51 7.01 18.17
C ASN A 242 8.04 5.55 18.34
N LEU A 243 8.03 5.05 19.57
CA LEU A 243 7.50 3.71 19.87
C LEU A 243 6.02 3.59 19.51
N CYS A 244 5.20 4.59 19.84
CA CYS A 244 3.80 4.57 19.46
C CYS A 244 3.61 4.61 17.93
N ILE A 245 4.38 5.42 17.21
CA ILE A 245 4.37 5.45 15.74
C ILE A 245 4.79 4.10 15.14
N LEU A 246 5.79 3.45 15.72
CA LEU A 246 6.20 2.09 15.34
C LEU A 246 5.03 1.11 15.48
N PHE A 247 4.36 1.12 16.64
CA PHE A 247 3.22 0.25 16.88
C PHE A 247 2.03 0.56 15.98
N VAL A 248 1.76 1.84 15.66
CA VAL A 248 0.76 2.20 14.63
C VAL A 248 1.10 1.53 13.30
N GLY A 249 2.36 1.59 12.86
CA GLY A 249 2.82 0.90 11.64
C GLY A 249 2.66 -0.62 11.71
N ILE A 250 3.04 -1.24 12.83
CA ILE A 250 2.91 -2.68 13.04
C ILE A 250 1.44 -3.12 12.97
N PHE A 251 0.59 -2.54 13.81
CA PHE A 251 -0.80 -3.00 13.93
C PHE A 251 -1.64 -2.64 12.70
N SER A 252 -1.40 -1.50 12.06
CA SER A 252 -2.10 -1.13 10.83
C SER A 252 -1.76 -2.11 9.69
N ASP A 253 -0.47 -2.43 9.49
CA ASP A 253 -0.06 -3.36 8.45
C ASP A 253 -0.44 -4.81 8.77
N MET A 254 -0.45 -5.23 10.04
CA MET A 254 -1.03 -6.51 10.45
C MET A 254 -2.51 -6.59 10.10
N ALA A 255 -3.28 -5.52 10.36
CA ALA A 255 -4.69 -5.46 9.99
C ALA A 255 -4.89 -5.63 8.48
N PHE A 256 -4.06 -4.96 7.67
CA PHE A 256 -4.06 -5.11 6.22
C PHE A 256 -3.69 -6.53 5.79
N SER A 257 -2.45 -6.94 6.07
CA SER A 257 -1.81 -8.14 5.51
C SER A 257 -2.38 -9.44 6.06
N GLY A 258 -2.84 -9.47 7.31
CA GLY A 258 -3.39 -10.67 7.96
C GLY A 258 -4.89 -10.63 8.24
N GLY A 259 -5.52 -9.45 8.13
CA GLY A 259 -6.94 -9.26 8.40
C GLY A 259 -7.79 -9.35 7.15
N TYR A 260 -8.06 -8.19 6.54
CA TYR A 260 -9.04 -8.12 5.46
C TYR A 260 -8.46 -8.43 4.07
N TRP A 261 -7.20 -8.15 3.80
CA TRP A 261 -6.64 -8.34 2.45
C TRP A 261 -6.67 -9.81 2.00
N PRO A 262 -6.27 -10.80 2.85
CA PRO A 262 -6.37 -12.22 2.48
C PRO A 262 -7.80 -12.70 2.24
N SER A 263 -8.81 -12.02 2.79
CA SER A 263 -10.22 -12.39 2.56
C SER A 263 -10.61 -12.32 1.08
N LEU A 264 -9.97 -11.43 0.31
CA LEU A 264 -10.24 -11.28 -1.11
C LEU A 264 -9.93 -12.55 -1.90
N LEU A 265 -8.80 -13.18 -1.57
CA LEU A 265 -8.35 -14.41 -2.22
C LEU A 265 -9.29 -15.58 -1.93
N HIS A 266 -9.91 -15.62 -0.75
CA HIS A 266 -10.89 -16.65 -0.39
C HIS A 266 -12.29 -16.34 -0.94
N LEU A 267 -12.67 -15.06 -1.00
CA LEU A 267 -13.97 -14.58 -1.47
C LEU A 267 -14.16 -14.82 -2.97
N THR A 268 -13.17 -14.45 -3.79
CA THR A 268 -13.22 -14.56 -5.25
C THR A 268 -11.84 -14.83 -5.87
N PRO A 269 -11.31 -16.07 -5.79
CA PRO A 269 -10.00 -16.39 -6.37
C PRO A 269 -9.87 -15.99 -7.85
N SER A 270 -10.92 -16.19 -8.66
CA SER A 270 -10.92 -15.94 -10.11
C SER A 270 -10.90 -14.44 -10.43
N TYR A 271 -11.51 -13.61 -9.57
CA TYR A 271 -11.70 -12.17 -9.79
C TYR A 271 -10.92 -11.28 -8.80
N ALA A 272 -10.04 -11.87 -7.98
CA ALA A 272 -9.27 -11.14 -6.97
C ALA A 272 -8.44 -10.00 -7.58
N GLY A 273 -7.85 -10.21 -8.76
CA GLY A 273 -7.12 -9.16 -9.50
C GLY A 273 -8.01 -7.99 -9.91
N LEU A 274 -9.21 -8.27 -10.43
CA LEU A 274 -10.18 -7.24 -10.82
C LEU A 274 -10.65 -6.43 -9.61
N LEU A 275 -11.09 -7.11 -8.54
CA LEU A 275 -11.61 -6.46 -7.34
C LEU A 275 -10.54 -5.68 -6.57
N SER A 276 -9.31 -6.19 -6.48
CA SER A 276 -8.19 -5.43 -5.92
C SER A 276 -7.88 -4.20 -6.75
N GLY A 277 -7.96 -4.27 -8.09
CA GLY A 277 -7.81 -3.12 -8.98
C GLY A 277 -8.87 -2.05 -8.72
N ILE A 278 -10.15 -2.43 -8.62
CA ILE A 278 -11.25 -1.51 -8.31
C ILE A 278 -11.03 -0.87 -6.92
N ALA A 279 -10.68 -1.67 -5.91
CA ALA A 279 -10.43 -1.16 -4.57
C ALA A 279 -9.27 -0.13 -4.57
N ASN A 280 -8.15 -0.43 -5.23
CA ASN A 280 -7.03 0.50 -5.35
C ASN A 280 -7.40 1.79 -6.10
N ALA A 281 -8.29 1.71 -7.11
CA ALA A 281 -8.76 2.90 -7.81
C ALA A 281 -9.51 3.86 -6.87
N PHE A 282 -10.40 3.33 -6.01
CA PHE A 282 -11.06 4.13 -4.99
C PHE A 282 -10.07 4.66 -3.94
N SER A 283 -9.09 3.85 -3.50
CA SER A 283 -8.05 4.31 -2.58
C SER A 283 -7.19 5.44 -3.16
N THR A 284 -6.98 5.47 -4.48
CA THR A 284 -6.17 6.54 -5.12
C THR A 284 -6.85 7.91 -4.98
N ILE A 285 -8.18 7.94 -4.84
CA ILE A 285 -8.94 9.18 -4.57
C ILE A 285 -8.52 9.80 -3.24
N ASP A 286 -8.16 9.00 -2.24
CA ASP A 286 -7.69 9.48 -0.94
C ASP A 286 -6.43 10.33 -1.11
N GLY A 287 -5.50 9.93 -1.98
CA GLY A 287 -4.29 10.69 -2.27
C GLY A 287 -4.55 12.12 -2.78
N PHE A 288 -5.71 12.35 -3.40
CA PHE A 288 -6.15 13.67 -3.84
C PHE A 288 -6.92 14.44 -2.75
N ILE A 289 -7.84 13.77 -2.06
CA ILE A 289 -8.72 14.40 -1.05
C ILE A 289 -7.96 14.69 0.25
N SER A 290 -7.12 13.77 0.70
CA SER A 290 -6.43 13.84 1.99
C SER A 290 -5.62 15.15 2.16
N PRO A 291 -4.75 15.57 1.22
CA PRO A 291 -4.02 16.83 1.36
C PRO A 291 -4.93 18.07 1.47
N ILE A 292 -6.07 18.07 0.76
CA ILE A 292 -7.04 19.17 0.80
C ILE A 292 -7.66 19.28 2.20
N ILE A 293 -8.17 18.16 2.74
CA ILE A 293 -8.74 18.09 4.10
C ILE A 293 -7.71 18.56 5.12
N ILE A 294 -6.48 18.04 5.04
CA ILE A 294 -5.43 18.36 6.01
C ILE A 294 -5.02 19.84 5.90
N SER A 295 -4.91 20.39 4.69
CA SER A 295 -4.57 21.79 4.50
C SER A 295 -5.64 22.75 5.06
N ALA A 296 -6.90 22.32 5.06
CA ALA A 296 -8.01 23.07 5.64
C ALA A 296 -8.04 23.00 7.19
N ILE A 297 -7.51 21.93 7.78
CA ILE A 297 -7.47 21.73 9.24
C ILE A 297 -6.17 22.32 9.84
N ALA A 298 -5.02 21.96 9.28
CA ALA A 298 -3.68 22.31 9.78
C ALA A 298 -3.14 23.57 9.09
N VAL A 299 -3.83 24.69 9.33
CA VAL A 299 -3.52 26.01 8.75
C VAL A 299 -2.34 26.65 9.47
N GLN A 300 -2.36 26.66 10.81
CA GLN A 300 -1.34 27.30 11.64
C GLN A 300 -0.26 26.30 12.10
N GLY A 301 -0.49 24.99 11.92
CA GLY A 301 0.42 23.93 12.32
C GLY A 301 0.44 23.69 13.83
N THR A 302 -0.59 24.13 14.56
CA THR A 302 -0.63 23.95 16.02
C THR A 302 -0.89 22.50 16.39
N LYS A 303 -0.47 22.08 17.59
CA LYS A 303 -0.75 20.73 18.10
C LYS A 303 -2.26 20.42 18.13
N SER A 304 -3.10 21.43 18.42
CA SER A 304 -4.57 21.26 18.42
C SER A 304 -5.11 20.92 17.04
N GLU A 305 -4.70 21.66 16.01
CA GLU A 305 -5.06 21.39 14.61
C GLU A 305 -4.61 19.99 14.18
N TRP A 306 -3.38 19.62 14.51
CA TRP A 306 -2.86 18.29 14.19
C TRP A 306 -3.59 17.16 14.94
N ASN A 307 -4.08 17.41 16.16
CA ASN A 307 -4.95 16.47 16.85
C ASN A 307 -6.27 16.27 16.10
N TYR A 308 -6.86 17.31 15.51
CA TYR A 308 -8.02 17.15 14.63
C TYR A 308 -7.71 16.31 13.37
N VAL A 309 -6.52 16.48 12.78
CA VAL A 309 -6.07 15.61 11.68
C VAL A 309 -6.00 14.15 12.14
N MET A 310 -5.41 13.88 13.31
CA MET A 310 -5.33 12.52 13.88
C MET A 310 -6.72 11.94 14.20
N PHE A 311 -7.68 12.77 14.62
CA PHE A 311 -9.07 12.34 14.78
C PHE A 311 -9.69 11.83 13.47
N THR A 312 -9.39 12.46 12.32
CA THR A 312 -9.87 11.95 11.01
C THR A 312 -9.36 10.53 10.73
N LEU A 313 -8.14 10.21 11.15
CA LEU A 313 -7.58 8.86 11.01
C LEU A 313 -8.28 7.85 11.91
N ILE A 314 -8.53 8.23 13.16
CA ILE A 314 -9.25 7.38 14.12
C ILE A 314 -10.65 7.05 13.57
N ILE A 315 -11.35 8.05 13.04
CA ILE A 315 -12.67 7.85 12.42
C ILE A 315 -12.57 6.91 11.23
N ALA A 316 -11.60 7.09 10.33
CA ALA A 316 -11.42 6.23 9.17
C ALA A 316 -11.13 4.77 9.57
N TYR A 317 -10.21 4.53 10.50
CA TYR A 317 -9.90 3.17 11.00
C TYR A 317 -11.09 2.53 11.73
N LEU A 318 -11.84 3.30 12.52
CA LEU A 318 -13.04 2.83 13.21
C LEU A 318 -14.12 2.43 12.20
N LEU A 319 -14.41 3.28 11.22
CA LEU A 319 -15.38 2.98 10.16
C LEU A 319 -14.95 1.75 9.35
N ALA A 320 -13.66 1.65 9.00
CA ALA A 320 -13.13 0.50 8.27
C ALA A 320 -13.34 -0.80 9.06
N ALA A 321 -13.04 -0.78 10.36
CA ALA A 321 -13.22 -1.92 11.27
C ALA A 321 -14.71 -2.31 11.43
N MET A 322 -15.61 -1.32 11.54
CA MET A 322 -17.05 -1.58 11.63
C MET A 322 -17.60 -2.19 10.34
N VAL A 323 -17.24 -1.63 9.18
CA VAL A 323 -17.67 -2.13 7.86
C VAL A 323 -17.21 -3.57 7.66
N PHE A 324 -15.92 -3.86 7.87
CA PHE A 324 -15.41 -5.20 7.68
C PHE A 324 -15.92 -6.19 8.73
N GLY A 325 -16.00 -5.77 9.99
CA GLY A 325 -16.53 -6.58 11.08
C GLY A 325 -17.98 -6.99 10.85
N ALA A 326 -18.82 -6.07 10.38
CA ALA A 326 -20.23 -6.34 10.08
C ALA A 326 -20.39 -7.16 8.78
N LEU A 327 -19.87 -6.65 7.66
CA LEU A 327 -20.23 -7.11 6.31
C LEU A 327 -19.14 -7.91 5.60
N GLY A 328 -17.92 -7.94 6.14
CA GLY A 328 -16.80 -8.70 5.55
C GLY A 328 -17.11 -10.20 5.47
N SER A 329 -16.58 -10.87 4.46
CA SER A 329 -16.70 -12.32 4.32
C SER A 329 -15.52 -12.87 3.53
N SER A 330 -15.07 -14.05 3.90
CA SER A 330 -14.05 -14.83 3.19
C SER A 330 -14.64 -16.12 2.59
N GLU A 331 -15.97 -16.26 2.59
CA GLU A 331 -16.62 -17.42 1.97
C GLU A 331 -16.70 -17.23 0.47
N THR A 332 -16.27 -18.25 -0.28
CA THR A 332 -16.25 -18.22 -1.74
C THR A 332 -17.65 -18.00 -2.30
N ARG A 333 -17.78 -17.04 -3.21
CA ARG A 333 -19.07 -16.70 -3.83
C ARG A 333 -19.42 -17.70 -4.93
N SER A 334 -20.71 -18.03 -5.06
CA SER A 334 -21.22 -18.99 -6.05
C SER A 334 -20.87 -18.61 -7.50
N TRP A 335 -20.83 -17.32 -7.80
CA TRP A 335 -20.49 -16.79 -9.11
C TRP A 335 -18.99 -16.79 -9.45
N ASN A 336 -18.12 -17.25 -8.55
CA ASN A 336 -16.67 -17.31 -8.82
C ASN A 336 -16.32 -18.26 -9.98
N ASN A 337 -17.15 -19.27 -10.24
CA ASN A 337 -16.95 -20.29 -11.28
C ASN A 337 -18.05 -20.28 -12.36
N MET A 338 -18.97 -19.31 -12.35
CA MET A 338 -20.04 -19.22 -13.36
C MET A 338 -19.42 -18.97 -14.74
N ARG A 339 -19.89 -19.74 -15.73
CA ARG A 339 -19.56 -19.52 -17.15
C ARG A 339 -20.59 -18.55 -17.75
N ALA A 340 -20.18 -17.75 -18.75
CA ALA A 340 -21.01 -16.74 -19.43
C ALA A 340 -22.42 -17.17 -19.87
N ASP A 341 -22.67 -18.48 -19.99
CA ASP A 341 -23.92 -19.02 -20.54
C ASP A 341 -25.05 -19.15 -19.49
N GLU A 342 -24.78 -18.83 -18.21
CA GLU A 342 -25.75 -18.87 -17.11
C GLU A 342 -26.36 -17.50 -16.76
N ASP A 343 -25.94 -16.42 -17.43
CA ASP A 343 -26.45 -15.05 -17.24
C ASP A 343 -27.72 -14.73 -18.09
N ALA A 344 -28.36 -15.74 -18.69
CA ALA A 344 -29.53 -15.59 -19.57
C ALA A 344 -30.87 -15.74 -18.83
#